data_AF-A0A954C502-F1
#
_entry.id   AF-A0A954C502-F1
#
_cell.length_a   1.000
_cell.length_b   1.000
_cell.length_c   1.000
_cell.angle_alpha   90.00
_cell.angle_beta   90.00
_cell.angle_gamma   90.00
#
_symmetry.space_group_name_H-M   'P 1'
#
loop_
_entity.id
_entity.type
_entity.pdbx_description
1 polymer ?
#
loop_
_entity_poly.entity_id
_entity_poly.type
_entity_poly.pdbx_seq_one_letter_code
_entity_poly.pdbx_strand_id
1 'polypeptide(L)'
;MSLLLPVLVGIQIALAPPNQEGKVVAAPHGTYDQYTDTIAQAAARNLAYGWVVARGYRSVPYRHWFDVNRPTQRAFAAGNFQEPEHSHQGERVYGDYQTQVDRAGRMPAGRPLKLLVEVHGHARREVLGG
;
A
#
# COMPACT_ATOMS: atom_id res chain seq x y z
N MET A 1 -4.31 -24.58 -17.38
CA MET A 1 -4.47 -24.59 -15.91
C MET A 1 -3.55 -23.52 -15.32
N SER A 2 -4.07 -22.32 -15.04
CA SER A 2 -3.28 -21.30 -14.34
C SER A 2 -3.36 -21.59 -12.84
N LEU A 3 -2.21 -21.88 -12.22
CA LEU A 3 -2.11 -21.87 -10.76
C LEU A 3 -2.37 -20.44 -10.28
N LEU A 4 -3.54 -20.19 -9.70
CA LEU A 4 -3.74 -19.04 -8.83
C LEU A 4 -2.87 -19.27 -7.59
N LEU A 5 -1.65 -18.72 -7.61
CA LEU A 5 -0.90 -18.51 -6.38
C LEU A 5 -1.81 -17.73 -5.42
N PRO A 6 -2.04 -18.20 -4.19
CA PRO A 6 -2.82 -17.43 -3.23
C PRO A 6 -2.17 -16.05 -3.12
N VAL A 7 -2.95 -15.00 -3.37
CA VAL A 7 -2.50 -13.63 -3.11
C VAL A 7 -2.20 -13.58 -1.62
N LEU A 8 -0.91 -13.63 -1.26
CA LEU A 8 -0.46 -13.49 0.11
C LEU A 8 -0.95 -12.13 0.62
N VAL A 9 -1.88 -12.17 1.56
CA VAL A 9 -2.35 -10.98 2.25
C VAL A 9 -1.26 -10.59 3.24
N GLY A 10 -0.81 -9.35 3.18
CA GLY A 10 0.22 -8.88 4.08
C GLY A 10 0.97 -7.67 3.57
N ILE A 11 1.79 -7.13 4.47
CA ILE A 11 2.63 -5.96 4.25
C ILE A 11 4.07 -6.43 4.20
N GLN A 12 4.74 -6.17 3.08
CA GLN A 12 6.15 -6.44 2.90
C GLN A 12 6.93 -5.14 2.95
N ILE A 13 8.15 -5.20 3.49
CA ILE A 13 9.02 -4.03 3.59
C ILE A 13 10.47 -4.35 3.24
N ALA A 14 11.21 -3.31 2.84
CA ALA A 14 12.66 -3.25 3.05
C ALA A 14 13.03 -1.96 3.77
N LEU A 15 14.02 -2.05 4.65
CA LEU A 15 14.49 -0.91 5.43
C LEU A 15 15.34 0.03 4.57
N ALA A 16 15.17 1.33 4.79
CA ALA A 16 16.09 2.33 4.31
C ALA A 16 17.49 2.08 4.89
N PRO A 17 18.56 2.32 4.12
CA PRO A 17 19.91 2.40 4.67
C PRO A 17 20.06 3.63 5.60
N PRO A 18 21.04 3.64 6.52
CA PRO A 18 21.19 4.72 7.51
C PRO A 18 21.30 6.14 6.92
N ASN A 19 21.90 6.30 5.74
CA ASN A 19 22.03 7.60 5.07
C ASN A 19 20.75 8.08 4.37
N GLN A 20 19.70 7.25 4.31
CA GLN A 20 18.39 7.57 3.71
C GLN A 20 17.24 7.40 4.71
N GLU A 21 17.54 7.39 6.02
CA GLU A 21 16.52 7.32 7.07
C GLU A 21 15.42 8.37 6.88
N GLY A 22 14.19 7.93 7.10
CA GLY A 22 12.97 8.73 6.97
C GLY A 22 12.45 8.85 5.54
N LYS A 23 13.01 8.13 4.56
CA LYS A 23 12.53 8.17 3.16
C LYS A 23 12.00 6.82 2.72
N VAL A 24 10.73 6.80 2.31
CA VAL A 24 9.99 5.57 1.98
C VAL A 24 9.21 5.76 0.67
N VAL A 25 9.25 4.73 -0.19
CA VAL A 25 8.32 4.58 -1.31
C VAL A 25 7.35 3.44 -1.00
N ALA A 26 6.05 3.68 -1.10
CA ALA A 26 5.03 2.71 -0.73
C ALA A 26 4.07 2.40 -1.89
N ALA A 27 3.54 1.18 -1.93
CA ALA A 27 2.39 0.78 -2.72
C ALA A 27 1.31 0.21 -1.79
N PRO A 28 0.37 1.05 -1.31
CA PRO A 28 -0.67 0.62 -0.36
C PRO A 28 -1.65 -0.38 -0.99
N HIS A 29 -1.72 -0.46 -2.32
CA HIS A 29 -2.62 -1.34 -3.06
C HIS A 29 -1.87 -2.24 -4.06
N GLY A 30 -0.70 -2.75 -3.70
CA GLY A 30 0.31 -3.31 -4.62
C GLY A 30 -0.17 -4.31 -5.68
N THR A 31 -1.13 -5.19 -5.37
CA THR A 31 -1.70 -6.17 -6.33
C THR A 31 -3.07 -5.78 -6.87
N TYR A 32 -3.66 -4.71 -6.34
CA TYR A 32 -4.96 -4.20 -6.76
C TYR A 32 -4.78 -3.06 -7.77
N ASP A 33 -3.94 -2.08 -7.43
CA ASP A 33 -3.46 -1.07 -8.36
C ASP A 33 -2.34 -1.70 -9.22
N GLN A 34 -2.65 -1.97 -10.49
CA GLN A 34 -1.79 -2.76 -11.38
C GLN A 34 -0.33 -2.26 -11.40
N TYR A 35 0.61 -3.18 -11.17
CA TYR A 35 2.07 -2.98 -11.20
C TYR A 35 2.66 -1.97 -10.21
N THR A 36 1.84 -1.35 -9.35
CA THR A 36 2.32 -0.37 -8.37
C THR A 36 3.35 -0.96 -7.40
N ASP A 37 3.22 -2.23 -7.04
CA ASP A 37 4.20 -2.93 -6.22
C ASP A 37 5.59 -2.99 -6.85
N THR A 38 5.65 -3.28 -8.15
CA THR A 38 6.88 -3.41 -8.92
C THR A 38 7.51 -2.04 -9.13
N ILE A 39 6.68 -1.03 -9.45
CA ILE A 39 7.11 0.37 -9.62
C ILE A 39 7.68 0.91 -8.31
N ALA A 40 6.98 0.75 -7.18
CA ALA A 40 7.44 1.23 -5.88
C ALA A 40 8.77 0.60 -5.47
N GLN A 41 8.91 -0.73 -5.62
CA GLN A 41 10.15 -1.42 -5.33
C GLN A 41 11.30 -1.00 -6.25
N ALA A 42 11.05 -0.83 -7.55
CA ALA A 42 12.08 -0.39 -8.50
C ALA A 42 12.54 1.05 -8.20
N ALA A 43 11.60 1.96 -7.95
CA ALA A 43 11.90 3.34 -7.57
C ALA A 43 12.70 3.41 -6.26
N ALA A 44 12.28 2.67 -5.23
CA ALA A 44 13.00 2.61 -3.97
C ALA A 44 14.43 2.08 -4.12
N ARG A 45 14.62 1.03 -4.92
CA ARG A 45 15.95 0.47 -5.22
C ARG A 45 16.86 1.50 -5.90
N ASN A 46 16.33 2.23 -6.88
CA ASN A 46 17.11 3.26 -7.60
C ASN A 46 17.45 4.47 -6.72
N LEU A 47 16.60 4.82 -5.76
CA LEU A 47 16.78 5.94 -4.84
C LEU A 47 17.50 5.55 -3.54
N ALA A 48 17.75 4.26 -3.32
CA ALA A 48 18.20 3.69 -2.05
C ALA A 48 17.29 4.05 -0.86
N TYR A 49 15.97 4.08 -1.06
CA TYR A 49 14.99 4.34 0.00
C TYR A 49 14.46 3.04 0.60
N GLY A 50 13.83 3.13 1.77
CA GLY A 50 12.98 2.06 2.28
C GLY A 50 11.75 1.88 1.40
N TRP A 51 11.13 0.71 1.43
CA TRP A 51 9.86 0.50 0.73
C TRP A 51 8.85 -0.31 1.52
N VAL A 52 7.58 -0.09 1.22
CA VAL A 52 6.43 -0.82 1.77
C VAL A 52 5.50 -1.24 0.64
N VAL A 53 5.06 -2.50 0.62
CA VAL A 53 4.03 -2.97 -0.30
C VAL A 53 2.97 -3.75 0.46
N ALA A 54 1.73 -3.29 0.41
CA ALA A 54 0.58 -4.01 0.94
C ALA A 54 -0.14 -4.79 -0.16
N ARG A 55 -0.41 -6.08 0.07
CA ARG A 55 -1.08 -6.98 -0.87
C ARG A 55 -2.30 -7.62 -0.24
N GLY A 56 -3.31 -7.90 -1.07
CA GLY A 56 -4.50 -8.64 -0.67
C GLY A 56 -5.50 -7.90 0.23
N TYR A 57 -5.25 -6.65 0.63
CA TYR A 57 -6.16 -5.85 1.47
C TYR A 57 -7.35 -5.24 0.72
N ARG A 58 -7.32 -5.27 -0.62
CA ARG A 58 -8.41 -4.83 -1.53
C ARG A 58 -9.02 -6.01 -2.31
N SER A 59 -8.89 -7.24 -1.80
CA SER A 59 -9.41 -8.44 -2.46
C SER A 59 -10.92 -8.60 -2.29
N VAL A 60 -11.67 -8.46 -3.38
CA VAL A 60 -13.12 -8.72 -3.39
C VAL A 60 -13.46 -10.18 -3.04
N PRO A 61 -12.82 -11.22 -3.62
CA PRO A 61 -13.12 -12.62 -3.29
C PRO A 61 -12.92 -12.98 -1.81
N TYR A 62 -11.94 -12.35 -1.15
CA TYR A 62 -11.64 -12.60 0.27
C TYR A 62 -12.35 -11.61 1.21
N ARG A 63 -13.20 -10.73 0.68
CA ARG A 63 -13.88 -9.66 1.44
C ARG A 63 -12.89 -8.77 2.21
N HIS A 64 -11.69 -8.62 1.67
CA HIS A 64 -10.68 -7.72 2.20
C HIS A 64 -10.88 -6.38 1.50
N TRP A 65 -11.37 -5.42 2.26
CA TRP A 65 -11.87 -4.15 1.74
C TRP A 65 -11.22 -2.95 2.43
N PHE A 66 -10.09 -3.20 3.09
CA PHE A 66 -9.40 -2.23 3.92
C PHE A 66 -8.59 -1.29 3.04
N ASP A 67 -8.72 -0.01 3.30
CA ASP A 67 -7.87 1.00 2.71
C ASP A 67 -6.65 1.17 3.61
N VAL A 68 -5.53 0.50 3.34
CA VAL A 68 -4.45 0.42 4.34
C VAL A 68 -3.81 1.78 4.66
N ASN A 69 -3.93 2.77 3.78
CA ASN A 69 -3.42 4.12 3.99
C ASN A 69 -4.48 5.09 4.57
N ARG A 70 -5.66 4.58 4.97
CA ARG A 70 -6.70 5.32 5.70
C ARG A 70 -7.31 4.47 6.81
N PRO A 71 -7.82 5.04 7.91
CA PRO A 71 -8.49 4.26 8.95
C PRO A 71 -9.92 3.82 8.55
N THR A 72 -10.12 3.35 7.32
CA THR A 72 -11.43 3.02 6.75
C THR A 72 -11.42 1.72 5.95
N GLN A 73 -12.61 1.20 5.70
CA GLN A 73 -12.88 0.12 4.75
C GLN A 73 -13.94 0.56 3.75
N ARG A 74 -13.99 -0.11 2.59
CA ARG A 74 -15.01 0.14 1.56
C ARG A 74 -15.63 -1.18 1.14
N ALA A 75 -16.79 -1.52 1.69
CA ALA A 75 -17.43 -2.78 1.37
C ALA A 75 -17.69 -2.92 -0.14
N PHE A 76 -17.57 -4.14 -0.68
CA PHE A 76 -17.97 -4.42 -2.05
C PHE A 76 -19.36 -5.05 -2.06
N ALA A 77 -20.33 -4.34 -2.63
CA ALA A 77 -21.73 -4.78 -2.71
C ALA A 77 -22.34 -4.33 -4.04
N ALA A 78 -23.23 -5.15 -4.60
CA ALA A 78 -23.91 -4.87 -5.88
C ALA A 78 -22.95 -4.45 -7.03
N GLY A 79 -21.79 -5.10 -7.10
CA GLY A 79 -20.80 -4.83 -8.15
C GLY A 79 -19.96 -3.57 -7.96
N ASN A 80 -20.10 -2.85 -6.84
CA ASN A 80 -19.41 -1.59 -6.60
C ASN A 80 -18.84 -1.47 -5.19
N PHE A 81 -17.75 -0.71 -5.05
CA PHE A 81 -17.24 -0.27 -3.76
C PHE A 81 -18.14 0.82 -3.18
N GLN A 82 -18.62 0.60 -1.97
CA GLN A 82 -19.43 1.55 -1.22
C GLN A 82 -18.58 2.72 -0.70
N GLU A 83 -19.26 3.66 -0.04
CA GLU A 83 -18.62 4.77 0.65
C GLU A 83 -17.63 4.28 1.72
N PRO A 84 -16.53 4.99 1.96
CA PRO A 84 -15.61 4.68 3.05
C PRO A 84 -16.31 4.77 4.40
N GLU A 85 -16.12 3.74 5.23
CA GLU A 85 -16.61 3.70 6.61
C GLU A 85 -15.46 3.40 7.57
N HIS A 86 -15.51 3.99 8.76
CA HIS A 86 -14.60 3.63 9.85
C HIS A 86 -15.02 2.28 10.44
N SER A 87 -14.03 1.45 10.77
CA SER A 87 -14.25 0.20 11.47
C SER A 87 -13.04 -0.13 12.34
N HIS A 88 -13.23 -0.87 13.43
CA HIS A 88 -12.12 -1.32 14.27
C HIS A 88 -11.07 -2.13 13.49
N GLN A 89 -11.47 -2.86 12.46
CA GLN A 89 -10.54 -3.60 11.61
C GLN A 89 -9.80 -2.66 10.65
N GLY A 90 -10.47 -1.68 10.06
CA GLY A 90 -9.84 -0.65 9.23
C GLY A 90 -8.80 0.16 10.01
N GLU A 91 -9.14 0.59 11.23
CA GLU A 91 -8.20 1.28 12.13
C GLU A 91 -6.99 0.41 12.48
N ARG A 92 -7.19 -0.88 12.77
CA ARG A 92 -6.11 -1.82 13.04
C ARG A 92 -5.19 -1.98 11.84
N VAL A 93 -5.76 -2.24 10.65
CA VAL A 93 -4.98 -2.43 9.42
C VAL A 93 -4.20 -1.16 9.06
N TYR A 94 -4.82 0.00 9.23
CA TYR A 94 -4.16 1.30 9.07
C TYR A 94 -2.98 1.47 10.03
N GLY A 95 -3.18 1.17 11.33
CA GLY A 95 -2.12 1.24 12.34
C GLY A 95 -0.97 0.27 12.05
N ASP A 96 -1.28 -0.94 11.60
CA ASP A 96 -0.27 -1.93 11.19
C ASP A 96 0.54 -1.42 9.99
N TYR A 97 -0.14 -0.81 8.99
CA TYR A 97 0.52 -0.19 7.84
C TYR A 97 1.41 0.98 8.23
N GLN A 98 0.94 1.91 9.06
CA GLN A 98 1.75 3.03 9.57
C GLN A 98 3.00 2.50 10.31
N THR A 99 2.85 1.46 11.13
CA THR A 99 3.98 0.82 11.83
C THR A 99 5.02 0.27 10.85
N GLN A 100 4.58 -0.36 9.76
CA GLN A 100 5.50 -0.87 8.73
C GLN A 100 6.16 0.26 7.92
N VAL A 101 5.45 1.36 7.67
CA VAL A 101 5.99 2.57 7.03
C VAL A 101 7.09 3.21 7.87
N ASP A 102 6.85 3.41 9.16
CA ASP A 102 7.87 3.91 10.09
C ASP A 102 9.07 2.97 10.16
N ARG A 103 8.82 1.67 10.27
CA ARG A 103 9.87 0.65 10.29
C ARG A 103 10.72 0.67 9.01
N ALA A 104 10.09 0.74 7.83
CA ALA A 104 10.79 0.84 6.55
C ALA A 104 11.65 2.10 6.48
N GLY A 105 11.20 3.22 7.05
CA GLY A 105 11.98 4.45 7.16
C GLY A 105 13.05 4.45 8.26
N ARG A 106 13.13 3.39 9.10
CA ARG A 106 13.88 3.36 10.37
C ARG A 106 13.55 4.53 11.30
N MET A 107 12.29 4.95 11.30
CA MET A 107 11.84 6.02 12.19
C MET A 107 11.40 5.44 13.53
N PRO A 108 11.85 6.03 14.65
CA PRO A 108 11.23 5.78 15.95
C PRO A 108 9.74 6.17 15.89
N ALA A 109 8.90 5.44 16.62
CA ALA A 109 7.48 5.74 16.73
C ALA A 109 7.25 7.21 17.09
N GLY A 110 6.37 7.88 16.36
CA GLY A 110 6.02 9.29 16.58
C GLY A 110 7.00 10.30 15.97
N ARG A 111 8.10 9.87 15.34
CA ARG A 111 8.92 10.78 14.52
C ARG A 111 8.42 10.78 13.07
N PRO A 112 8.18 11.96 12.47
CA PRO A 112 7.70 12.03 11.10
C PRO A 112 8.76 11.53 10.12
N LEU A 113 8.32 10.83 9.07
CA LEU A 113 9.14 10.60 7.89
C LEU A 113 9.60 11.95 7.30
N LYS A 114 10.78 11.93 6.69
CA LYS A 114 11.28 13.05 5.87
C LYS A 114 10.57 13.11 4.52
N LEU A 115 10.24 11.95 3.96
CA LEU A 115 9.53 11.82 2.70
C LEU A 115 8.80 10.46 2.62
N LEU A 116 7.51 10.51 2.31
CA LEU A 116 6.71 9.35 1.91
C LEU A 116 6.21 9.57 0.48
N VAL A 117 6.46 8.62 -0.40
CA VAL A 117 5.94 8.61 -1.77
C VAL A 117 5.02 7.40 -1.91
N GLU A 118 3.71 7.62 -2.06
CA GLU A 118 2.75 6.54 -2.32
C GLU A 118 2.47 6.42 -3.81
N VAL A 119 2.67 5.21 -4.35
CA VAL A 119 2.40 4.88 -5.75
C VAL A 119 1.01 4.25 -5.84
N HIS A 120 0.13 4.91 -6.59
CA HIS A 120 -1.24 4.47 -6.82
C HIS A 120 -1.52 4.28 -8.32
N GLY A 121 -2.47 3.41 -8.61
CA GLY A 121 -3.05 3.25 -9.93
C GLY A 121 -4.42 3.88 -9.99
N HIS A 122 -4.81 4.41 -11.14
CA HIS A 122 -6.18 4.89 -11.34
C HIS A 122 -6.72 4.39 -12.68
N ALA A 123 -7.94 3.84 -12.67
CA ALA A 123 -8.59 3.28 -13.86
C ALA A 123 -9.21 4.36 -14.77
N ARG A 124 -8.84 5.64 -14.59
CA ARG A 124 -9.34 6.73 -15.44
C ARG A 124 -8.78 6.58 -16.84
N ARG A 125 -9.67 6.67 -17.82
CA ARG A 125 -9.29 6.70 -19.23
C ARG A 125 -8.88 8.12 -19.58
N GLU A 126 -7.58 8.33 -19.77
CA GLU A 126 -7.01 9.57 -20.28
C GLU A 126 -6.74 9.41 -21.78
N VAL A 127 -6.93 10.47 -22.58
CA VAL A 127 -6.48 10.52 -23.98
C VAL A 127 -5.10 11.16 -23.97
N LEU A 128 -4.09 10.45 -24.47
CA LEU A 128 -2.73 10.98 -24.58
C LEU A 128 -2.62 11.85 -25.84
N GLY A 129 -2.39 13.15 -25.67
CA GLY A 129 -2.14 14.11 -26.75
C GLY A 129 -3.41 14.78 -27.29
N GLY A 130 -3.74 15.95 -26.73
CA GLY A 130 -4.59 16.95 -27.37
C GLY A 130 -3.73 18.06 -27.95
#